data_AF-F3YTT8-F1
#
_entry.id   AF-F3YTT8-F1
#
_cell.length_a   1.000
_cell.length_b   1.000
_cell.length_c   1.000
_cell.angle_alpha   90.00
_cell.angle_beta   90.00
_cell.angle_gamma   90.00
#
_symmetry.space_group_name_H-M   'P 1'
#
loop_
_entity.id
_entity.type
_entity.pdbx_description
1 polymer ?
#
loop_
_entity_poly.entity_id
_entity_poly.type
_entity_poly.pdbx_seq_one_letter_code
_entity_poly.pdbx_strand_id
1 'polypeptide(L)'
;MDEYLKEALEIVKAQASVRNMTEEEITSMVMKLAEGIRNVGDGFMETEGNGNGEPQEAVTDPKKAVRDKSITCLECGCSFKTLTKRHLIKYGLTPDEYRDKWGYPHNMPLVCKSLQRERRKKMKEMRLWERRAKK
;
A
#
# COMPACT_ATOMS: atom_id res chain seq x y z
N MET A 1 5.33 15.16 -15.59
CA MET A 1 3.89 15.17 -15.25
C MET A 1 3.05 14.83 -16.48
N ASP A 2 3.42 15.39 -17.64
CA ASP A 2 2.78 15.15 -18.95
C ASP A 2 2.94 13.72 -19.51
N GLU A 3 4.01 13.00 -19.14
CA GLU A 3 4.28 11.66 -19.67
C GLU A 3 3.19 10.65 -19.29
N TYR A 4 2.79 10.60 -18.02
CA TYR A 4 1.73 9.70 -17.53
C TYR A 4 0.35 10.02 -18.13
N LEU A 5 0.08 11.30 -18.41
CA LEU A 5 -1.16 11.70 -19.06
C LEU A 5 -1.19 11.23 -20.52
N LYS A 6 -0.05 11.31 -21.21
CA LYS A 6 0.08 10.83 -22.59
C LYS A 6 -0.09 9.31 -22.68
N GLU A 7 0.48 8.56 -21.74
CA GLU A 7 0.29 7.11 -21.65
C GLU A 7 -1.16 6.73 -21.34
N ALA A 8 -1.81 7.43 -20.40
CA ALA A 8 -3.22 7.21 -20.08
C ALA A 8 -4.14 7.46 -21.30
N LEU A 9 -3.86 8.51 -22.08
CA LEU A 9 -4.61 8.83 -23.30
C LEU A 9 -4.50 7.74 -24.37
N GLU A 10 -3.31 7.15 -24.56
CA GLU A 10 -3.13 6.06 -25.53
C GLU A 10 -3.92 4.80 -25.14
N ILE A 11 -4.00 4.48 -23.84
CA ILE A 11 -4.81 3.37 -23.34
C ILE A 11 -6.31 3.63 -23.58
N VAL A 12 -6.79 4.84 -23.28
CA VAL A 12 -8.20 5.20 -23.48
C VAL A 12 -8.57 5.23 -24.96
N LYS A 13 -7.68 5.71 -25.83
CA LYS A 13 -7.86 5.68 -27.30
C LYS A 13 -7.99 4.25 -27.83
N ALA A 14 -7.17 3.32 -27.33
CA ALA A 14 -7.29 1.90 -27.68
C ALA A 14 -8.64 1.33 -27.24
N GLN A 15 -9.09 1.64 -26.01
CA GLN A 15 -10.37 1.15 -25.48
C GLN A 15 -11.58 1.73 -26.22
N ALA A 16 -11.56 3.02 -26.55
CA ALA A 16 -12.61 3.69 -27.32
C ALA A 16 -12.70 3.17 -28.76
N SER A 17 -11.64 2.55 -29.29
CA SER A 17 -11.66 1.90 -30.61
C SER A 17 -12.39 0.53 -30.58
N VAL A 18 -12.53 -0.08 -29.40
CA VAL A 18 -13.19 -1.40 -29.23
C VAL A 18 -14.67 -1.26 -28.91
N ARG A 19 -15.06 -0.22 -28.14
CA ARG A 19 -16.46 0.04 -27.80
C ARG A 19 -16.78 1.53 -27.83
N ASN A 20 -18.02 1.86 -28.14
CA ASN A 20 -18.54 3.22 -27.94
C ASN A 20 -18.58 3.53 -26.43
N MET A 21 -18.01 4.67 -26.06
CA MET A 21 -17.93 5.16 -24.69
C MET A 21 -18.59 6.53 -24.58
N THR A 22 -19.08 6.87 -23.39
CA THR A 22 -19.60 8.21 -23.09
C THR A 22 -18.46 9.16 -22.71
N GLU A 23 -18.68 10.46 -22.87
CA GLU A 23 -17.70 11.50 -22.54
C GLU A 23 -17.28 11.47 -21.06
N GLU A 24 -18.23 11.22 -20.17
CA GLU A 24 -18.01 11.06 -18.73
C GLU A 24 -17.12 9.85 -18.43
N GLU A 25 -17.31 8.75 -19.16
CA GLU A 25 -16.52 7.54 -18.95
C GLU A 25 -15.08 7.72 -19.43
N ILE A 26 -14.88 8.40 -20.56
CA ILE A 26 -13.56 8.73 -21.11
C ILE A 26 -12.79 9.60 -20.12
N THR A 27 -13.39 10.69 -19.64
CA THR A 27 -12.76 11.61 -18.69
C THR A 27 -12.43 10.92 -17.37
N SER A 28 -13.35 10.11 -16.83
CA SER A 28 -13.10 9.35 -15.60
C SER A 28 -11.99 8.30 -15.74
N MET A 29 -11.90 7.62 -16.89
CA MET A 29 -10.83 6.64 -17.14
C MET A 29 -9.46 7.29 -17.29
N VAL A 30 -9.37 8.42 -18.01
CA VAL A 30 -8.09 9.15 -18.17
C VAL A 30 -7.54 9.56 -16.80
N MET A 31 -8.39 10.11 -15.92
CA MET A 31 -7.96 10.51 -14.57
C MET A 31 -7.50 9.30 -13.74
N LYS A 32 -8.28 8.22 -13.70
CA LYS A 32 -7.94 7.00 -12.95
C LYS A 32 -6.66 6.34 -13.44
N LEU A 33 -6.46 6.27 -14.76
CA LEU A 33 -5.25 5.67 -15.35
C LEU A 33 -4.02 6.55 -15.11
N ALA A 34 -4.13 7.88 -15.27
CA ALA A 34 -3.01 8.78 -14.99
C ALA A 34 -2.58 8.73 -13.52
N GLU A 35 -3.53 8.63 -12.59
CA GLU A 35 -3.26 8.45 -11.16
C GLU A 35 -2.67 7.07 -10.86
N GLY A 36 -3.26 6.01 -11.44
CA GLY A 36 -2.76 4.64 -11.28
C GLY A 36 -1.34 4.46 -11.80
N ILE A 37 -1.02 4.98 -12.98
CA ILE A 37 0.33 4.91 -13.56
C ILE A 37 1.32 5.73 -12.71
N ARG A 38 0.93 6.93 -12.25
CA ARG A 38 1.76 7.72 -11.33
C ARG A 38 2.06 6.95 -10.04
N ASN A 39 1.04 6.35 -9.44
CA ASN A 39 1.17 5.55 -8.23
C ASN A 39 2.11 4.37 -8.45
N VAL A 40 2.00 3.67 -9.58
CA VAL A 40 2.93 2.58 -9.94
C VAL A 40 4.36 3.10 -10.16
N GLY A 41 4.53 4.20 -10.89
CA GLY A 41 5.84 4.80 -11.20
C GLY A 41 6.58 5.31 -9.96
N ASP A 42 5.86 5.89 -9.01
CA ASP A 42 6.43 6.32 -7.72
C ASP A 42 6.62 5.15 -6.73
N GLY A 43 6.19 3.93 -7.08
CA GLY A 43 6.25 2.76 -6.20
C GLY A 43 5.24 2.81 -5.05
N PHE A 44 4.19 3.64 -5.17
CA PHE A 44 2.97 3.54 -4.40
C PHE A 44 2.08 2.44 -4.98
N MET A 45 2.23 1.21 -4.49
CA MET A 45 1.11 0.27 -4.54
C MET A 45 0.09 0.70 -3.47
N GLU A 46 -0.75 1.66 -3.81
CA GLU A 46 -2.06 1.74 -3.19
C GLU A 46 -2.84 0.52 -3.68
N THR A 47 -2.91 -0.48 -2.81
CA THR A 47 -3.93 -1.52 -2.94
C THR A 47 -5.26 -0.82 -2.78
N GLU A 48 -5.93 -0.59 -3.90
CA GLU A 48 -7.34 -0.20 -3.98
C GLU A 48 -8.14 -0.99 -2.94
N GLY A 49 -8.44 -0.29 -1.84
CA GLY A 49 -9.45 -0.65 -0.87
C GLY A 49 -10.51 0.40 -1.03
N ASN A 50 -11.47 0.08 -1.89
CA ASN A 50 -12.71 0.79 -2.16
C ASN A 50 -13.21 1.62 -0.96
N GLY A 51 -13.64 2.85 -1.24
CA GLY A 51 -13.88 3.90 -0.26
C GLY A 51 -14.86 3.56 0.87
N ASN A 52 -14.57 4.14 2.04
CA ASN A 52 -15.54 4.97 2.73
C ASN A 52 -14.77 6.08 3.43
N GLY A 53 -15.03 7.32 3.00
CA GLY A 53 -14.57 8.52 3.67
C GLY A 53 -15.33 8.66 4.97
N GLU A 54 -14.76 8.15 6.04
CA GLU A 54 -15.00 8.69 7.37
C GLU A 54 -13.64 9.19 7.85
N PRO A 55 -13.52 10.45 8.31
CA PRO A 55 -12.31 10.92 8.97
C PRO A 55 -12.19 10.10 10.25
N GLN A 56 -11.54 8.96 10.16
CA GLN A 56 -11.32 8.10 11.32
C GLN A 56 -10.35 8.87 12.21
N GLU A 57 -10.94 9.41 13.27
CA GLU A 57 -10.32 10.03 14.42
C GLU A 57 -8.89 9.52 14.57
N ALA A 58 -7.93 10.45 14.57
CA ALA A 58 -6.52 10.18 14.71
C ALA A 58 -6.34 9.00 15.66
N VAL A 59 -6.02 7.83 15.10
CA VAL A 59 -5.96 6.59 15.88
C VAL A 59 -4.73 6.74 16.76
N THR A 60 -4.86 7.36 17.93
CA THR A 60 -3.76 7.66 18.85
C THR A 60 -3.22 6.41 19.53
N ASP A 61 -3.88 5.27 19.36
CA ASP A 61 -3.51 3.98 19.92
C ASP A 61 -2.69 3.11 18.93
N PRO A 62 -1.42 2.80 19.27
CA PRO A 62 -0.54 1.94 18.46
C PRO A 62 -1.12 0.55 18.19
N LYS A 63 -1.90 0.03 19.16
CA LYS A 63 -2.57 -1.28 19.07
C LYS A 63 -3.76 -1.28 18.10
N LYS A 64 -4.45 -0.15 17.95
CA LYS A 64 -5.61 0.01 17.06
C LYS A 64 -5.18 0.33 15.62
N ALA A 65 -3.97 0.87 15.44
CA ALA A 65 -3.40 1.15 14.14
C ALA A 65 -3.13 -0.11 13.30
N VAL A 66 -2.90 -1.27 13.93
CA VAL A 66 -2.66 -2.54 13.21
C VAL A 66 -3.98 -3.32 13.04
N ARG A 67 -4.62 -3.14 11.89
CA ARG A 67 -5.84 -3.86 11.50
C ARG A 67 -5.53 -5.18 10.79
N ASP A 68 -6.59 -5.93 10.47
CA ASP A 68 -6.44 -7.23 9.83
C ASP A 68 -5.94 -7.11 8.39
N LYS A 69 -6.52 -6.19 7.61
CA LYS A 69 -6.20 -5.97 6.19
C LYS A 69 -5.26 -4.79 5.94
N SER A 70 -5.14 -3.85 6.89
CA SER A 70 -4.32 -2.64 6.77
C SER A 70 -3.59 -2.30 8.08
N ILE A 71 -2.58 -1.45 7.98
CA ILE A 71 -1.88 -0.77 9.07
C ILE A 71 -1.95 0.73 8.79
N THR A 72 -2.43 1.50 9.75
CA THR A 72 -2.51 2.97 9.65
C THR A 72 -1.22 3.58 10.19
N CYS A 73 -0.65 4.52 9.45
CA CYS A 73 0.48 5.31 9.92
C CYS A 73 0.01 6.37 10.90
N LEU A 74 0.67 6.47 12.04
CA LEU A 74 0.32 7.41 13.11
C LEU A 74 0.79 8.84 12.82
N GLU A 75 1.76 9.01 11.92
CA GLU A 75 2.27 10.34 11.52
C GLU A 75 1.43 10.97 10.40
N CYS A 76 0.89 10.15 9.48
CA CYS A 76 0.22 10.66 8.28
C CYS A 76 -1.24 10.26 8.14
N GLY A 77 -1.75 9.35 8.98
CA GLY A 77 -3.12 8.86 8.90
C GLY A 77 -3.42 7.95 7.71
N CYS A 78 -2.50 7.81 6.76
CA CYS A 78 -2.69 6.94 5.60
C CYS A 78 -2.67 5.46 5.99
N SER A 79 -3.50 4.66 5.33
CA SER A 79 -3.62 3.22 5.55
C SER A 79 -2.84 2.43 4.50
N PHE A 80 -1.98 1.52 4.94
CA PHE A 80 -1.11 0.70 4.09
C PHE A 80 -1.27 -0.79 4.38
N LYS A 81 -0.78 -1.70 3.52
CA LYS A 81 -0.62 -3.13 3.88
C LYS A 81 0.63 -3.37 4.72
N THR A 82 1.67 -2.57 4.51
CA THR A 82 2.95 -2.63 5.23
C THR A 82 3.50 -1.22 5.37
N LEU A 83 3.91 -0.85 6.57
CA LEU A 83 4.68 0.37 6.78
C LEU A 83 6.10 0.14 6.28
N THR A 84 6.42 0.73 5.13
CA THR A 84 7.73 0.55 4.50
C THR A 84 8.74 1.55 5.06
N LYS A 85 10.03 1.15 5.09
CA LYS A 85 11.13 2.05 5.48
C LYS A 85 11.13 3.33 4.64
N ARG A 86 10.81 3.21 3.35
CA ARG A 86 10.75 4.34 2.42
C ARG A 86 9.68 5.37 2.80
N HIS A 87 8.57 4.95 3.39
CA HIS A 87 7.56 5.88 3.91
C HIS A 87 8.05 6.60 5.17
N LEU A 88 8.68 5.87 6.10
CA LEU A 88 9.20 6.45 7.34
C LEU A 88 10.34 7.45 7.10
N ILE A 89 11.19 7.20 6.11
CA ILE A 89 12.27 8.11 5.70
C ILE A 89 11.73 9.47 5.24
N LYS A 90 10.53 9.54 4.65
CA LYS A 90 9.91 10.83 4.26
C LYS A 90 9.67 11.74 5.47
N TYR A 91 9.51 11.16 6.65
CA TYR A 91 9.33 11.87 7.92
C TYR A 91 10.64 11.94 8.72
N GLY A 92 11.77 11.53 8.13
CA GLY A 92 13.06 11.49 8.82
C GLY A 92 13.14 10.43 9.93
N LEU A 93 12.24 9.43 9.93
CA LEU A 93 12.19 8.41 10.96
C LEU A 93 12.73 7.07 10.46
N THR A 94 13.51 6.40 11.31
CA THR A 94 13.82 4.98 11.15
C THR A 94 12.69 4.11 11.72
N PRO A 95 12.59 2.82 11.31
CA PRO A 95 11.62 1.90 11.90
C PRO A 95 11.75 1.74 13.41
N ASP A 96 12.97 1.85 13.93
CA ASP A 96 13.25 1.74 15.37
C ASP A 96 12.78 2.99 16.10
N GLU A 97 13.13 4.18 15.61
CA GLU A 97 12.64 5.45 16.17
C GLU A 97 11.11 5.57 16.08
N TYR A 98 10.50 5.10 14.99
CA TYR A 98 9.04 5.07 14.87
C TYR A 98 8.42 4.14 15.92
N ARG A 99 9.08 3.02 16.24
CA ARG A 99 8.60 2.10 17.27
C ARG A 99 8.75 2.71 18.66
N ASP A 100 9.87 3.37 18.95
CA ASP A 100 10.11 4.01 20.24
C ASP A 100 9.18 5.21 20.46
N LYS A 101 8.98 6.04 19.43
CA LYS A 101 8.09 7.21 19.46
C LYS A 101 6.65 6.84 19.79
N TRP A 102 6.18 5.72 19.24
CA TRP A 102 4.80 5.26 19.42
C TRP A 102 4.66 4.09 20.39
N GLY A 103 5.73 3.68 21.09
CA GLY A 103 5.69 2.61 22.08
C GLY A 103 5.37 1.21 21.51
N TYR A 104 5.73 0.93 20.27
CA TYR A 104 5.66 -0.42 19.71
C TYR A 104 6.76 -1.32 20.27
N PRO A 105 6.51 -2.64 20.45
CA PRO A 105 7.58 -3.57 20.79
C PRO A 105 8.65 -3.59 19.69
N HIS A 106 9.92 -3.57 20.09
CA HIS A 106 11.06 -3.51 19.16
C HIS A 106 11.04 -4.60 18.08
N ASN A 107 10.60 -5.82 18.43
CA ASN A 107 10.53 -6.96 17.50
C ASN A 107 9.17 -7.10 16.79
N MET A 108 8.28 -6.11 16.92
CA MET A 108 6.97 -6.17 16.27
C MET A 108 7.09 -5.74 14.79
N PRO A 109 6.56 -6.54 13.85
CA PRO A 109 6.52 -6.16 12.44
C PRO A 109 5.45 -5.08 12.20
N LEU A 110 5.83 -4.01 11.48
CA LEU A 110 4.94 -2.92 11.04
C LEU A 110 4.12 -3.33 9.79
N VAL A 111 3.40 -4.45 9.90
CA VAL A 111 2.68 -5.10 8.79
C VAL A 111 1.28 -5.48 9.27
N CYS A 112 0.26 -5.45 8.39
CA CYS A 112 -1.07 -5.93 8.73
C CYS A 112 -1.11 -7.43 9.11
N LYS A 113 -2.08 -7.85 9.93
CA LYS A 113 -2.12 -9.22 10.47
C LYS A 113 -2.31 -10.29 9.40
N SER A 114 -3.10 -10.01 8.36
CA SER A 114 -3.33 -10.93 7.24
C SER A 114 -2.03 -11.26 6.48
N LEU A 115 -1.24 -10.25 6.12
CA LEU A 115 0.03 -10.44 5.42
C LEU A 115 1.08 -11.15 6.31
N GLN A 116 1.08 -10.90 7.62
CA GLN A 116 1.91 -11.66 8.55
C GLN A 116 1.53 -13.15 8.59
N ARG A 117 0.23 -13.46 8.62
CA ARG A 117 -0.28 -14.84 8.57
C ARG A 117 0.09 -15.53 7.27
N GLU A 118 -0.06 -14.85 6.14
CA GLU A 118 0.32 -15.38 4.82
C GLU A 118 1.82 -15.68 4.73
N ARG A 119 2.69 -14.75 5.14
CA ARG A 119 4.14 -14.97 5.19
C ARG A 119 4.51 -16.16 6.08
N ARG A 120 3.88 -16.28 7.27
CA ARG A 120 4.10 -17.43 8.17
C ARG A 120 3.65 -18.75 7.52
N LYS A 121 2.48 -18.77 6.85
CA LYS A 121 1.99 -19.96 6.14
C LYS A 121 2.96 -20.39 5.05
N LYS A 122 3.41 -19.45 4.20
CA LYS A 122 4.37 -19.70 3.12
C LYS A 122 5.71 -20.21 3.66
N MET A 123 6.22 -19.62 4.74
CA MET A 123 7.44 -20.11 5.40
C MET A 123 7.29 -21.54 5.91
N LYS A 124 6.12 -21.87 6.50
CA LYS A 124 5.84 -23.22 6.97
C LYS A 124 5.79 -24.23 5.83
N GLU A 125 5.13 -23.88 4.73
CA GLU A 125 5.03 -24.70 3.53
C GLU A 125 6.41 -24.97 2.90
N MET A 126 7.26 -23.96 2.81
CA MET A 126 8.59 -24.09 2.21
C MET A 126 9.62 -24.82 3.09
N ARG A 127 9.33 -25.06 4.39
CA ARG A 127 10.19 -25.79 5.37
C ARG A 127 11.68 -25.42 5.29
N LEU A 128 12.01 -24.13 5.10
CA LEU A 128 13.40 -23.68 4.84
C LEU A 128 14.40 -24.11 5.93
N TRP A 129 13.95 -24.28 7.18
CA TRP A 129 14.81 -24.67 8.30
C TRP A 129 15.32 -26.10 8.18
N GLU A 130 14.61 -27.00 7.49
CA GLU A 130 15.03 -28.38 7.31
C GLU A 130 16.09 -28.54 6.23
N ARG A 131 16.05 -27.66 5.21
CA ARG A 131 17.08 -27.62 4.17
C ARG A 131 18.44 -27.20 4.71
N ARG A 132 18.48 -26.48 5.83
CA ARG A 132 19.71 -26.02 6.48
C ARG A 132 20.31 -27.04 7.46
N ALA A 133 19.51 -27.96 7.97
CA ALA A 133 19.92 -28.97 8.97
C ALA A 133 20.60 -30.21 8.36
N LYS A 134 20.70 -30.28 7.02
CA LYS A 134 21.20 -31.47 6.29
C LYS A 134 22.69 -31.38 5.91
N LYS A 135 23.49 -30.61 6.65
CA LYS A 135 24.94 -30.47 6.47
C LYS A 135 25.65 -30.96 7.71
#